data_AF-A0A7R9ZAG3-F1
#
_entry.id   AF-A0A7R9ZAG3-F1
#
_cell.length_a   1.000
_cell.length_b   1.000
_cell.length_c   1.000
_cell.angle_alpha   90.00
_cell.angle_beta   90.00
_cell.angle_gamma   90.00
#
_symmetry.space_group_name_H-M   'P 1'
#
loop_
_entity.id
_entity.type
_entity.pdbx_description
1 polymer ?
#
loop_
_entity_poly.entity_id
_entity_poly.type
_entity_poly.pdbx_seq_one_letter_code
_entity_poly.pdbx_strand_id
1 'polypeptide(L)'
;RQQLNRRRLSSYSRGLANNGTVIDAAALYQGIGTHYVDLYVGTPDGQPQTLIVDTGSEWTAFPCVSGCCGRHTDDEFDRDRSETFVTRSCAEEGCRQTQKDQT
;
A
#
# COMPACT_ATOMS: atom_id res chain seq x y z
N ARG A 1 1.05 12.90 25.00
CA ARG A 1 -0.01 11.88 25.22
C ARG A 1 -1.35 12.53 24.93
N GLN A 2 -1.91 12.32 23.74
CA GLN A 2 -3.34 12.52 23.48
C GLN A 2 -3.81 11.25 22.78
N GLN A 3 -4.70 10.54 23.45
CA GLN A 3 -5.37 9.35 22.95
C GLN A 3 -6.48 9.83 22.01
N LEU A 4 -6.36 9.60 20.71
CA LEU A 4 -7.51 9.70 19.80
C LEU A 4 -8.09 8.29 19.62
N ASN A 5 -9.22 8.15 20.30
CA ASN A 5 -9.93 6.94 20.63
C ASN A 5 -11.10 6.80 19.67
N ARG A 6 -10.96 5.92 18.67
CA ARG A 6 -12.00 5.01 18.12
C ARG A 6 -11.56 4.48 16.76
N ARG A 7 -10.96 3.29 16.77
CA ARG A 7 -10.99 2.39 15.63
C ARG A 7 -12.45 1.97 15.42
N ARG A 8 -13.25 2.81 14.76
CA ARG A 8 -14.52 2.35 14.17
C ARG A 8 -14.12 1.61 12.90
N LEU A 9 -14.10 0.28 13.00
CA LEU A 9 -14.15 -0.65 11.86
C LEU A 9 -15.48 -0.42 11.11
N SER A 10 -15.58 0.66 10.33
CA SER A 10 -16.83 1.07 9.65
C SER A 10 -16.63 1.35 8.17
N SER A 11 -15.46 1.11 7.62
CA SER A 11 -15.13 1.34 6.22
C SER A 11 -14.62 0.06 5.56
N TYR A 12 -15.32 -1.07 5.76
CA TYR A 12 -15.49 -1.97 4.62
C TYR A 12 -16.44 -1.23 3.69
N SER A 13 -15.91 -0.69 2.60
CA SER A 13 -16.68 -0.13 1.50
C SER A 13 -17.71 -1.19 1.11
N ARG A 14 -18.98 -1.01 1.49
CA ARG A 14 -20.06 -1.76 0.84
C ARG A 14 -20.03 -1.29 -0.61
N GLY A 15 -19.49 -2.13 -1.49
CA GLY A 15 -19.36 -1.84 -2.91
C GLY A 15 -20.66 -1.23 -3.43
N LEU A 16 -20.56 -0.05 -4.05
CA LEU A 16 -21.69 0.58 -4.71
C LEU A 16 -22.00 -0.28 -5.94
N ALA A 17 -22.97 -1.18 -5.81
CA ALA A 17 -23.47 -1.98 -6.90
C ALA A 17 -24.22 -1.08 -7.89
N ASN A 18 -23.49 -0.45 -8.81
CA ASN A 18 -24.08 0.13 -9.99
C ASN A 18 -24.08 -0.96 -11.07
N ASN A 19 -25.27 -1.45 -11.40
CA ASN A 19 -25.50 -2.37 -12.52
C ASN A 19 -24.63 -3.66 -12.55
N GLY A 20 -24.48 -4.33 -11.39
CA GLY A 20 -23.87 -5.67 -11.31
C GLY A 20 -22.34 -5.71 -11.26
N THR A 21 -21.66 -4.57 -11.40
CA THR A 21 -20.22 -4.47 -11.14
C THR A 21 -20.00 -4.03 -9.69
N VAL A 22 -19.40 -4.90 -8.88
CA VAL A 22 -18.89 -4.51 -7.55
C VAL A 22 -17.63 -3.67 -7.78
N ILE A 23 -17.75 -2.36 -7.65
CA ILE A 23 -16.60 -1.46 -7.54
C ILE A 23 -16.13 -1.48 -6.09
N ASP A 24 -15.06 -2.24 -5.84
CA ASP A 24 -14.32 -2.18 -4.58
C ASP A 24 -13.41 -0.96 -4.62
N ALA A 25 -13.95 0.15 -4.13
CA ALA A 25 -13.22 1.41 -4.04
C ALA A 25 -12.65 1.57 -2.63
N ALA A 26 -11.35 1.81 -2.53
CA ALA A 26 -10.70 2.18 -1.29
C ALA A 26 -11.05 3.63 -0.91
N ALA A 27 -11.25 3.88 0.37
CA ALA A 27 -11.44 5.25 0.88
C ALA A 27 -10.11 6.02 0.79
N LEU A 28 -10.19 7.28 0.35
CA LEU A 28 -9.04 8.19 0.35
C LEU A 28 -9.11 9.14 1.56
N TYR A 29 -8.02 9.23 2.29
CA TYR A 29 -7.84 10.18 3.39
C TYR A 29 -7.15 11.45 2.88
N GLN A 30 -7.55 12.60 3.41
CA GLN A 30 -6.96 13.89 3.02
C GLN A 30 -5.83 14.29 3.98
N GLY A 31 -4.68 14.65 3.42
CA GLY A 31 -3.58 15.32 4.10
C GLY A 31 -3.32 16.71 3.54
N ILE A 32 -2.35 17.42 4.12
CA ILE A 32 -1.89 18.70 3.57
C ILE A 32 -1.16 18.41 2.25
N GLY A 33 -1.76 18.83 1.13
CA GLY A 33 -1.16 18.72 -0.20
C GLY A 33 -1.09 17.30 -0.78
N THR A 34 -1.74 16.32 -0.15
CA THR A 34 -1.69 14.92 -0.60
C THR A 34 -2.92 14.13 -0.15
N HIS A 35 -3.13 12.96 -0.75
CA HIS A 35 -4.14 11.98 -0.35
C HIS A 35 -3.47 10.67 0.00
N TYR A 36 -4.03 9.97 0.98
CA TYR A 36 -3.52 8.67 1.44
C TYR A 36 -4.56 7.57 1.28
N VAL A 37 -4.09 6.33 1.19
CA VAL A 37 -4.90 5.13 1.22
C VAL A 37 -4.24 4.08 2.09
N ASP A 38 -5.04 3.26 2.78
CA ASP A 38 -4.54 2.10 3.53
C ASP A 38 -4.56 0.87 2.62
N LEU A 39 -3.42 0.20 2.47
CA LEU A 39 -3.32 -1.11 1.84
C LEU A 39 -3.00 -2.17 2.90
N TYR A 40 -3.56 -3.37 2.76
CA TYR A 40 -3.18 -4.54 3.55
C TYR A 40 -2.34 -5.46 2.67
N VAL A 41 -1.04 -5.56 2.97
CA VAL A 41 -0.08 -6.28 2.12
C VAL A 41 0.43 -7.54 2.80
N GLY A 42 0.54 -8.63 2.04
CA GLY A 42 0.98 -9.94 2.52
C GLY A 42 -0.16 -10.82 3.02
N THR A 43 0.15 -12.08 3.33
CA THR A 43 -0.79 -13.09 3.84
C THR A 43 -0.12 -13.96 4.90
N PRO A 44 -0.87 -14.60 5.82
CA PRO A 44 -2.34 -14.55 5.97
C PRO A 44 -2.83 -13.26 6.61
N ASP A 45 -2.05 -12.67 7.50
CA ASP A 45 -2.39 -11.45 8.21
C ASP A 45 -1.81 -10.25 7.46
N GLY A 46 -2.58 -9.70 6.52
CA GLY A 46 -2.19 -8.51 5.75
C GLY A 46 -1.73 -7.38 6.67
N GLN A 47 -0.55 -6.83 6.39
CA GLN A 47 0.07 -5.76 7.18
C GLN A 47 -0.38 -4.40 6.62
N PRO A 48 -0.93 -3.50 7.46
CA PRO A 48 -1.42 -2.21 7.00
C PRO A 48 -0.27 -1.29 6.58
N GLN A 49 -0.40 -0.62 5.43
CA GLN A 49 0.56 0.34 4.89
C GLN A 49 -0.20 1.56 4.34
N THR A 50 -0.02 2.71 4.99
CA THR A 50 -0.60 4.00 4.59
C THR A 50 0.29 4.64 3.53
N LEU A 51 -0.20 4.70 2.29
CA LEU A 51 0.57 5.19 1.14
C LEU A 51 0.00 6.49 0.58
N ILE A 52 0.87 7.32 0.01
CA ILE A 52 0.46 8.47 -0.80
C ILE A 52 -0.07 7.95 -2.14
N VAL A 53 -1.20 8.49 -2.59
CA VAL A 53 -1.69 8.28 -3.95
C VAL A 53 -0.99 9.28 -4.88
N ASP A 54 0.04 8.82 -5.57
CA ASP A 54 0.78 9.60 -6.57
C ASP A 54 0.49 9.08 -7.98
N THR A 55 -0.30 9.84 -8.74
CA THR A 55 -0.62 9.51 -10.14
C THR A 55 0.49 9.90 -11.12
N GLY A 56 1.54 10.57 -10.64
CA GLY A 56 2.72 10.96 -11.42
C GLY A 56 3.81 9.90 -11.48
N SER A 57 3.67 8.78 -10.77
CA SER A 57 4.63 7.68 -10.75
C SER A 57 3.99 6.31 -11.02
N GLU A 58 4.82 5.34 -11.38
CA GLU A 58 4.40 3.98 -11.78
C GLU A 58 4.66 2.94 -10.66
N TRP A 59 5.40 3.33 -9.62
CA TRP A 59 5.88 2.41 -8.59
C TRP A 59 5.13 2.59 -7.27
N THR A 60 4.68 1.48 -6.70
CA THR A 60 4.20 1.42 -5.31
C THR A 60 5.31 0.89 -4.43
N ALA A 61 5.76 1.68 -3.46
CA ALA A 61 6.83 1.28 -2.55
C ALA A 61 6.57 1.79 -1.13
N PHE A 62 7.02 1.00 -0.16
CA PHE A 62 7.01 1.34 1.26
C PHE A 62 8.18 0.65 1.97
N PRO A 63 8.59 1.15 3.16
CA PRO A 63 9.72 0.58 3.89
C PRO A 63 9.44 -0.86 4.34
N CYS A 64 10.48 -1.70 4.29
CA CYS A 64 10.47 -3.02 4.94
C CYS A 64 11.36 -2.99 6.19
N VAL A 65 11.12 -3.92 7.13
CA VAL A 65 12.03 -4.17 8.25
C VAL A 65 13.45 -4.38 7.70
N SER A 66 14.44 -3.72 8.30
CA SER A 66 15.85 -3.59 7.85
C SER A 66 16.12 -2.58 6.72
N GLY A 67 15.11 -1.80 6.31
CA GLY A 67 15.25 -0.68 5.39
C GLY A 67 15.82 0.57 6.05
N CYS A 68 16.31 1.52 5.23
CA CYS A 68 16.51 2.90 5.64
C CYS A 68 15.20 3.66 5.48
N CYS A 69 14.83 4.57 6.38
CA CYS A 69 13.78 5.58 6.19
C CYS A 69 13.58 6.46 7.43
N GLY A 70 12.69 7.45 7.31
CA GLY A 70 12.16 8.20 8.45
C GLY A 70 11.09 7.41 9.20
N ARG A 71 10.48 8.02 10.22
CA ARG A 71 9.33 7.43 10.90
C ARG A 71 8.06 7.69 10.11
N HIS A 72 7.31 6.62 9.80
CA HIS A 72 6.05 6.67 9.06
C HIS A 72 4.84 6.44 9.96
N THR A 73 3.64 6.47 9.39
CA THR A 73 2.36 6.27 10.10
C THR A 73 2.23 4.84 10.62
N ASP A 74 2.57 3.86 9.78
CA ASP A 74 2.55 2.44 10.11
C ASP A 74 3.96 1.91 10.40
N ASP A 75 4.01 0.76 11.06
CA ASP A 75 5.24 -0.01 11.19
C ASP A 75 5.70 -0.50 9.81
N GLU A 76 7.02 -0.66 9.66
CA GLU A 76 7.63 -1.14 8.42
C GLU A 76 7.10 -2.55 8.07
N PHE A 77 6.96 -2.83 6.79
CA PHE A 77 6.51 -4.14 6.33
C PHE A 77 7.54 -5.23 6.69
N ASP A 78 7.12 -6.21 7.47
CA ASP A 78 7.94 -7.35 7.84
C ASP A 78 7.75 -8.48 6.83
N ARG A 79 8.78 -8.69 6.01
CA ARG A 79 8.78 -9.72 4.95
C ARG A 79 8.61 -11.12 5.52
N ASP A 80 9.15 -11.38 6.71
CA ASP A 80 9.15 -12.71 7.32
C ASP A 80 7.77 -13.06 7.91
N ARG A 81 6.91 -12.06 8.11
CA ARG A 81 5.51 -12.24 8.54
C ARG A 81 4.53 -12.47 7.40
N SER A 82 5.00 -12.49 6.15
CA SER A 82 4.15 -12.71 4.97
C SER A 82 4.55 -13.97 4.22
N GLU A 83 3.69 -14.99 4.25
CA GLU A 83 3.89 -16.28 3.59
C GLU A 83 3.91 -16.17 2.05
N THR A 84 3.31 -15.12 1.50
CA THR A 84 3.28 -14.85 0.05
C THR A 84 4.36 -13.88 -0.42
N PHE A 85 5.21 -13.38 0.49
CA PHE A 85 6.28 -12.49 0.08
C PHE A 85 7.36 -13.24 -0.69
N VAL A 86 7.72 -12.72 -1.86
CA VAL A 86 8.84 -13.23 -2.68
C VAL A 86 9.69 -12.07 -3.14
N THR A 87 11.00 -12.16 -2.93
CA THR A 87 11.95 -11.22 -3.54
C THR A 87 12.18 -11.62 -4.99
N ARG A 88 12.09 -10.65 -5.90
CA ARG A 88 12.35 -10.85 -7.33
C ARG A 88 13.65 -10.18 -7.71
N SER A 89 14.57 -10.92 -8.30
CA SER A 89 15.78 -10.39 -8.91
C SER A 89 15.50 -9.87 -10.31
N CYS A 90 16.21 -8.81 -10.71
CA CYS A 90 16.18 -8.30 -12.09
C CYS A 90 16.76 -9.29 -13.11
N ALA A 91 17.52 -10.29 -12.65
CA ALA A 91 18.05 -11.35 -13.50
C ALA A 91 17.05 -12.50 -13.73
N GLU A 92 15.88 -12.50 -13.07
CA GLU A 92 14.86 -13.53 -13.27
C GLU A 92 14.18 -13.39 -14.63
N GLU A 93 13.89 -14.53 -15.27
CA GLU A 93 13.15 -14.55 -16.53
C GLU A 93 11.76 -13.92 -16.34
N GLY A 94 11.43 -12.96 -17.21
CA GLY A 94 10.19 -12.19 -17.13
C GLY A 94 10.30 -10.87 -16.35
N CYS A 95 11.42 -10.58 -15.68
CA CYS A 95 11.69 -9.26 -15.11
C CYS A 95 12.15 -8.29 -16.21
N ARG A 96 11.21 -7.79 -17.02
CA ARG A 96 11.51 -6.82 -18.09
C ARG A 96 11.40 -5.40 -17.53
N GLN A 97 12.54 -4.80 -17.20
CA GLN A 97 12.56 -3.35 -16.96
C GLN A 97 12.26 -2.64 -18.29
N THR A 98 11.14 -1.93 -18.36
CA THR A 98 10.92 -0.91 -19.39
C THR A 98 11.85 0.25 -19.05
N GLN A 99 13.07 0.23 -19.60
CA GLN A 99 13.88 1.43 -19.62
C GLN A 99 13.12 2.46 -20.47
N LYS A 100 12.48 3.43 -19.83
CA LYS A 100 12.09 4.66 -20.52
C LYS A 100 13.40 5.35 -20.86
N ASP A 101 13.82 5.22 -22.11
CA ASP A 101 14.96 5.93 -22.65
C ASP A 101 14.71 7.42 -22.42
N GLN A 102 15.49 8.01 -21.53
CA GLN A 102 15.30 9.39 -21.09
C GLN A 102 15.93 10.28 -22.15
N THR A 103 15.13 10.64 -23.15
CA THR A 103 15.49 11.62 -24.18
C THR A 103 15.50 13.04 -23.61
#